data_AF-A0A4R7Z5Q2-F1
#
_entry.id   AF-A0A4R7Z5Q2-F1
#
_cell.length_a   1.000
_cell.length_b   1.000
_cell.length_c   1.000
_cell.angle_alpha   90.00
_cell.angle_beta   90.00
_cell.angle_gamma   90.00
#
_symmetry.space_group_name_H-M   'P 1'
#
loop_
_entity.id
_entity.type
_entity.pdbx_description
1 polymer ?
#
loop_
_entity_poly.entity_id
_entity_poly.type
_entity_poly.pdbx_seq_one_letter_code
_entity_poly.pdbx_strand_id
1 'polypeptide(L)'
;MAKKLTGKDILLLLLYLPGKTDKKNEPIIGRTRLTKMIYIFNKELKNKFDHLDESTLPDFFAYDYGPFSKDLLDDIQFFVNIDFVIEKVEKIQLCNSR
;
A
#
# COMPACT_ATOMS: atom_id res chain seq x y z
N MET A 1 -26.98 -4.97 -5.85
CA MET A 1 -26.11 -3.80 -5.56
C MET A 1 -24.68 -4.20 -5.89
N ALA A 2 -23.99 -3.44 -6.75
CA ALA A 2 -22.56 -3.69 -6.97
C ALA A 2 -21.80 -3.40 -5.67
N LYS A 3 -20.94 -4.32 -5.23
CA LYS A 3 -20.08 -4.12 -4.06
C LYS A 3 -19.11 -2.98 -4.37
N LYS A 4 -19.12 -1.91 -3.58
CA LYS A 4 -18.16 -0.81 -3.70
C LYS A 4 -16.77 -1.31 -3.28
N LEU A 5 -15.76 -1.04 -4.09
CA LEU A 5 -14.35 -1.30 -3.75
C LEU A 5 -13.91 -0.34 -2.64
N THR A 6 -13.12 -0.84 -1.70
CA THR A 6 -12.53 -0.07 -0.59
C THR A 6 -11.01 0.03 -0.72
N GLY A 7 -10.38 0.94 0.03
CA GLY A 7 -8.92 1.04 0.14
C GLY A 7 -8.25 -0.29 0.46
N LYS A 8 -8.83 -1.09 1.36
CA LYS A 8 -8.38 -2.45 1.68
C LYS A 8 -8.40 -3.39 0.47
N ASP A 9 -9.45 -3.34 -0.35
CA ASP A 9 -9.55 -4.17 -1.56
C ASP A 9 -8.46 -3.79 -2.58
N ILE A 10 -8.16 -2.50 -2.72
CA ILE A 10 -7.10 -2.00 -3.60
C ILE A 10 -5.72 -2.40 -3.07
N LEU A 11 -5.48 -2.25 -1.76
CA LEU A 11 -4.26 -2.70 -1.12
C LEU A 11 -4.06 -4.21 -1.31
N LEU A 12 -5.12 -5.00 -1.15
CA LEU A 12 -5.10 -6.44 -1.39
C LEU A 12 -4.76 -6.79 -2.84
N LEU A 13 -5.40 -6.12 -3.81
CA LEU A 13 -5.09 -6.28 -5.23
C LEU A 13 -3.61 -5.99 -5.50
N LEU A 14 -3.08 -4.88 -4.99
CA LEU A 14 -1.68 -4.49 -5.15
C LEU A 14 -0.71 -5.50 -4.54
N LEU A 15 -1.05 -6.06 -3.37
CA LEU A 15 -0.25 -7.11 -2.72
C LEU A 15 -0.28 -8.44 -3.50
N TYR A 16 -1.33 -8.69 -4.27
CA TYR A 16 -1.45 -9.89 -5.10
C TYR A 16 -0.77 -9.77 -6.48
N LEU A 17 -0.56 -8.55 -6.97
CA LEU A 17 0.06 -8.32 -8.27
C LEU A 17 1.48 -8.90 -8.34
N PRO A 18 1.89 -9.45 -9.51
CA PRO A 18 3.25 -9.91 -9.71
C PRO A 18 4.24 -8.77 -9.49
N GLY A 19 5.31 -9.07 -8.76
CA GLY A 19 6.37 -8.12 -8.44
C GLY A 19 7.43 -8.05 -9.53
N LYS A 20 8.68 -7.88 -9.12
CA LYS A 20 9.82 -7.75 -10.05
C LYS A 20 10.17 -9.09 -10.71
N THR A 21 9.88 -10.21 -10.06
CA THR A 21 10.22 -11.55 -10.58
C THR A 21 9.05 -12.25 -11.27
N ASP A 22 7.96 -11.52 -11.54
CA ASP A 22 6.72 -12.00 -12.18
C ASP A 22 6.02 -13.16 -11.44
N LYS A 23 6.34 -13.35 -10.16
CA LYS A 23 5.72 -14.34 -9.28
C LYS A 23 4.60 -13.70 -8.48
N LYS A 24 3.52 -14.45 -8.29
CA LYS A 24 2.43 -14.07 -7.40
C LYS A 24 2.91 -14.03 -5.94
N ASN A 25 2.34 -13.13 -5.15
CA ASN A 25 2.63 -12.96 -3.72
C ASN A 25 4.12 -12.64 -3.42
N GLU A 26 4.78 -11.90 -4.31
CA GLU A 26 6.11 -11.39 -4.03
C GLU A 26 6.08 -10.35 -2.89
N PRO A 27 7.04 -10.38 -1.96
CA PRO A 27 7.10 -9.39 -0.90
C PRO A 27 7.38 -8.00 -1.47
N ILE A 28 6.60 -7.01 -1.04
CA ILE A 28 6.89 -5.61 -1.35
C ILE A 28 7.98 -5.13 -0.40
N ILE A 29 9.19 -5.00 -0.94
CA ILE A 29 10.33 -4.48 -0.19
C ILE A 29 10.16 -2.97 -0.01
N GLY A 30 10.00 -2.55 1.24
CA GLY A 30 9.94 -1.16 1.67
C GLY A 30 8.52 -0.60 1.76
N ARG A 31 8.12 -0.20 2.97
CA ARG A 31 6.82 0.43 3.24
C ARG A 31 6.58 1.70 2.41
N THR A 32 7.61 2.53 2.22
CA THR A 32 7.53 3.73 1.37
C THR A 32 7.16 3.42 -0.08
N ARG A 33 7.63 2.28 -0.63
CA ARG A 33 7.29 1.87 -1.98
C ARG A 33 5.80 1.57 -2.10
N LEU A 34 5.26 0.81 -1.14
CA LEU A 34 3.81 0.51 -1.06
C LEU A 34 2.99 1.80 -0.97
N THR A 35 3.35 2.73 -0.08
CA THR A 35 2.70 4.03 0.06
C THR A 35 2.70 4.83 -1.24
N LYS A 36 3.85 4.89 -1.93
CA LYS A 36 3.96 5.60 -3.22
C LYS A 36 3.10 4.95 -4.32
N MET A 37 3.05 3.62 -4.38
CA MET A 37 2.22 2.91 -5.36
C MET A 37 0.73 3.24 -5.18
N ILE A 38 0.24 3.25 -3.94
CA ILE A 38 -1.16 3.56 -3.64
C ILE A 38 -1.44 5.05 -3.85
N TYR A 39 -0.49 5.93 -3.52
CA TYR A 39 -0.58 7.35 -3.83
C TYR A 39 -0.71 7.61 -5.34
N ILE A 40 0.14 6.97 -6.16
CA ILE A 40 0.06 7.10 -7.63
C ILE A 40 -1.27 6.55 -8.15
N PHE A 41 -1.74 5.41 -7.61
CA PHE A 41 -3.05 4.87 -7.96
C PHE A 41 -4.16 5.90 -7.68
N ASN A 42 -4.19 6.46 -6.47
CA ASN A 42 -5.20 7.44 -6.07
C ASN A 42 -5.11 8.72 -6.91
N LYS A 43 -3.89 9.19 -7.22
CA LYS A 43 -3.70 10.46 -7.94
C LYS A 43 -3.92 10.37 -9.45
N GLU A 44 -3.48 9.29 -10.09
CA GLU A 44 -3.38 9.22 -11.55
C GLU A 44 -4.28 8.16 -12.17
N LEU A 45 -4.55 7.07 -11.47
CA LEU A 45 -5.22 5.91 -12.04
C LEU A 45 -6.68 5.80 -11.63
N LYS A 46 -7.12 6.39 -10.51
CA LYS A 46 -8.50 6.27 -10.03
C LYS A 46 -9.54 6.66 -11.08
N ASN A 47 -9.27 7.72 -11.85
CA ASN A 47 -10.18 8.25 -12.87
C ASN A 47 -10.33 7.31 -14.09
N LYS A 48 -9.49 6.28 -14.20
CA LYS A 48 -9.55 5.27 -15.26
C LYS A 48 -10.42 4.06 -14.88
N PHE A 49 -10.90 3.99 -13.64
CA PHE A 49 -11.74 2.91 -13.17
C PHE A 49 -13.14 3.43 -12.91
N ASP A 50 -14.11 2.89 -13.65
CA ASP A 50 -15.52 3.14 -13.38
C ASP A 50 -15.91 2.48 -12.05
N HIS A 51 -16.79 3.14 -11.29
CA HIS A 51 -17.35 2.64 -10.02
C HIS A 51 -16.41 2.61 -8.80
N LEU A 52 -15.28 3.33 -8.83
CA LEU A 52 -14.56 3.67 -7.60
C LEU A 52 -15.27 4.81 -6.88
N ASP A 53 -15.58 4.60 -5.60
CA ASP A 53 -16.10 5.63 -4.72
C ASP A 53 -14.92 6.34 -4.08
N GLU A 54 -14.76 7.65 -4.32
CA GLU A 54 -13.62 8.39 -3.77
C GLU A 54 -13.60 8.38 -2.24
N SER A 55 -14.78 8.31 -1.62
CA SER A 55 -14.91 8.25 -0.16
C SER A 55 -14.36 6.97 0.47
N THR A 56 -14.07 5.94 -0.34
CA THR A 56 -13.51 4.68 0.13
C THR A 56 -12.01 4.55 -0.14
N LEU A 57 -11.40 5.54 -0.80
CA LEU A 57 -9.97 5.57 -1.07
C LEU A 57 -9.20 6.17 0.12
N PRO A 58 -7.93 5.77 0.34
CA PRO A 58 -7.14 6.32 1.43
C PRO A 58 -6.87 7.82 1.22
N ASP A 59 -7.10 8.63 2.24
CA ASP A 59 -6.81 10.05 2.17
C ASP A 59 -5.32 10.32 2.36
N PHE A 60 -4.72 11.04 1.41
CA PHE A 60 -3.30 11.38 1.43
C PHE A 60 -3.08 12.86 1.72
N PHE A 61 -2.16 13.15 2.63
CA PHE A 61 -1.68 14.49 2.92
C PHE A 61 -0.15 14.54 2.91
N ALA A 62 0.40 15.76 2.77
CA ALA A 62 1.84 15.96 2.82
C ALA A 62 2.35 15.83 4.26
N TYR A 63 3.37 15.00 4.45
CA TYR A 63 4.12 14.85 5.70
C TYR A 63 5.62 15.02 5.41
N ASP A 64 6.45 15.17 6.44
CA ASP A 64 7.88 15.57 6.34
C ASP A 64 8.71 14.77 5.31
N TYR A 65 8.29 13.53 4.98
CA TYR A 65 9.00 12.63 4.07
C TYR A 65 8.18 12.19 2.84
N GLY A 66 7.07 12.88 2.54
CA GLY A 66 6.24 12.63 1.36
C GLY A 66 4.76 12.37 1.68
N PRO A 67 4.01 11.80 0.72
CA PRO A 67 2.59 11.55 0.91
C PRO A 67 2.37 10.49 1.98
N PHE A 68 1.56 10.81 2.98
CA PHE A 68 1.18 9.92 4.07
C PHE A 68 -0.34 9.75 4.09
N SER A 69 -0.79 8.56 4.47
CA SER A 69 -2.19 8.25 4.70
C SER A 69 -2.30 7.41 5.97
N LYS A 70 -3.14 7.87 6.90
CA LYS A 70 -3.41 7.14 8.15
C LYS A 70 -4.22 5.87 7.83
N ASP A 71 -5.22 5.98 6.96
CA ASP A 71 -6.08 4.86 6.56
C ASP A 71 -5.25 3.73 5.96
N LEU A 72 -4.27 4.06 5.12
CA LEU A 72 -3.38 3.05 4.54
C LEU A 72 -2.54 2.33 5.61
N LEU A 73 -2.04 3.07 6.60
CA LEU A 73 -1.29 2.45 7.71
C LEU A 73 -2.20 1.51 8.51
N ASP A 74 -3.40 1.96 8.85
CA ASP A 74 -4.37 1.17 9.60
C ASP A 74 -4.80 -0.09 8.82
N ASP A 75 -4.94 0.01 7.49
CA ASP A 75 -5.26 -1.12 6.60
C ASP A 75 -4.13 -2.16 6.53
N ILE A 76 -2.87 -1.71 6.45
CA ILE A 76 -1.72 -2.61 6.49
C ILE A 76 -1.67 -3.31 7.85
N GLN A 77 -1.83 -2.57 8.94
CA GLN A 77 -1.82 -3.12 10.30
C GLN A 77 -2.96 -4.13 10.50
N PHE A 78 -4.14 -3.85 9.94
CA PHE A 78 -5.25 -4.79 9.93
C PHE A 78 -4.87 -6.11 9.26
N PHE A 79 -4.26 -6.07 8.07
CA PHE A 79 -3.85 -7.28 7.36
C PHE A 79 -2.75 -8.06 8.08
N VAL A 80 -1.85 -7.36 8.79
CA VAL A 80 -0.86 -8.01 9.66
C VAL A 80 -1.55 -8.69 10.84
N ASN A 81 -2.50 -8.02 11.48
CA ASN A 81 -3.19 -8.53 12.67
C ASN A 81 -4.07 -9.76 12.39
N ILE A 82 -4.55 -9.95 11.16
CA ILE A 82 -5.31 -11.13 10.75
C ILE A 82 -4.43 -12.21 10.08
N ASP A 83 -3.11 -12.10 10.22
CA ASP A 83 -2.11 -13.01 9.64
C ASP A 83 -2.18 -13.15 8.11
N PHE A 84 -2.75 -12.16 7.42
CA PHE A 84 -2.85 -12.14 5.96
C PHE A 84 -1.57 -11.63 5.29
N VAL A 85 -0.85 -10.72 5.98
CA VAL A 85 0.44 -10.17 5.57
C VAL A 85 1.45 -10.35 6.68
N ILE A 86 2.70 -10.67 6.31
CA ILE A 86 3.82 -10.73 7.26
C ILE A 86 4.72 -9.52 7.03
N GLU A 87 4.86 -8.66 8.03
CA GLU A 87 5.85 -7.58 8.03
C GLU A 87 7.19 -8.10 8.56
N LYS A 88 8.29 -7.82 7.82
CA LYS A 88 9.65 -8.14 8.25
C LYS A 88 10.44 -6.85 8.44
N VAL A 89 10.91 -6.62 9.65
CA VAL A 89 11.80 -5.50 9.97
C VAL A 89 13.24 -6.00 9.90
N GLU A 90 13.99 -5.55 8.89
CA GLU A 90 15.43 -5.83 8.80
C GLU A 90 16.19 -4.78 9.62
N LYS A 91 17.09 -5.24 10.49
CA LYS A 91 18.02 -4.35 11.20
C LYS A 91 19.07 -3.89 10.20
N ILE A 92 19.06 -2.61 9.85
CA ILE A 92 20.16 -2.01 9.08
C ILE A 92 21.35 -1.88 10.04
N GLN A 93 22.42 -2.64 9.77
CA GLN A 93 23.69 -2.44 10.44
C GLN A 93 24.25 -1.10 9.96
N LEU A 94 24.23 -0.09 10.85
CA LEU A 94 24.93 1.17 10.61
C LEU A 94 26.40 0.83 10.39
N CYS A 95 26.89 1.04 9.17
CA CYS A 95 28.31 1.01 8.91
C CYS A 95 28.92 2.14 9.74
N ASN A 96 29.70 1.78 10.78
CA ASN A 96 30.52 2.75 11.50
C ASN A 96 31.47 3.40 10.48
N SER A 97 31.14 4.62 10.06
CA SER A 97 32.00 5.47 9.27
C SER A 97 33.30 5.69 10.05
N ARG A 98 34.41 5.19 9.48
CA ARG A 98 35.77 5.49 9.91
C ARG A 98 36.12 6.93 9.59
#